data_AF-A0A554WZG0-F1
#
_entry.id   AF-A0A554WZG0-F1
#
_cell.length_a   1.000
_cell.length_b   1.000
_cell.length_c   1.000
_cell.angle_alpha   90.00
_cell.angle_beta   90.00
_cell.angle_gamma   90.00
#
_symmetry.space_group_name_H-M   'P 1'
#
loop_
_entity.id
_entity.type
_entity.pdbx_description
1 polymer ?
#
loop_
_entity_poly.entity_id
_entity_poly.type
_entity_poly.pdbx_seq_one_letter_code
_entity_poly.pdbx_strand_id
1 'polypeptide(L)' 'MSAAPADRQVLVLGARPCTPDMLPVMGPAPRHAGLWFNFGHSHQGFTLGPVAGRLLADMIAGEPPLVDPTPYRPERFG' A
#
# COMPACT_ATOMS: atom_id res chain seq x y z
N MET A 1 -3.58 4.96 50.84
CA MET A 1 -4.02 4.83 49.44
C MET A 1 -2.79 4.92 48.56
N SER A 2 -2.34 3.80 47.98
CA SER A 2 -1.21 3.78 47.04
C SER A 2 -1.73 4.22 45.67
N ALA A 3 -1.15 5.27 45.09
CA ALA A 3 -1.46 5.67 43.73
C ALA A 3 -0.98 4.58 42.77
N ALA A 4 -1.86 4.12 41.88
CA ALA A 4 -1.49 3.20 40.81
C ALA A 4 -0.35 3.82 39.96
N PRO A 5 0.63 3.04 39.49
CA PRO A 5 1.74 3.59 38.70
C PRO A 5 1.18 4.20 37.41
N ALA A 6 1.59 5.44 37.13
CA ALA A 6 1.18 6.18 35.95
C ALA A 6 1.43 5.36 34.66
N ASP A 7 0.46 5.49 33.76
CA ASP A 7 0.38 4.97 32.41
C ASP A 7 1.69 5.09 31.62
N ARG A 8 2.45 4.00 31.52
CA ARG A 8 3.64 3.99 30.68
C ARG A 8 3.22 3.93 29.21
N GLN A 9 3.03 5.09 28.59
CA GLN A 9 2.85 5.18 27.15
C GLN A 9 4.16 4.75 26.46
N VAL A 10 4.13 3.58 25.84
CA VAL A 10 5.25 3.10 25.03
C VAL A 10 5.25 3.88 23.73
N LEU A 11 6.34 4.58 23.44
CA LEU A 11 6.53 5.23 22.15
C LEU A 11 6.71 4.14 21.07
N VAL A 12 5.76 4.07 20.14
CA VAL A 12 5.83 3.19 18.97
C VAL A 12 6.18 4.01 17.74
N LEU A 13 7.19 3.56 17.00
CA LEU A 13 7.66 4.18 15.76
C LEU A 13 7.39 3.23 14.58
N GLY A 14 7.03 3.80 13.43
CA GLY A 14 6.81 3.05 12.19
C GLY A 14 7.29 3.85 10.97
N ALA A 15 8.11 3.23 10.13
CA ALA A 15 8.56 3.83 8.88
C ALA A 15 7.45 3.76 7.83
N ARG A 16 7.22 4.86 7.11
CA ARG A 16 6.20 4.92 6.05
C ARG A 16 6.82 4.49 4.71
N PRO A 17 6.20 3.56 3.98
CA PRO A 17 6.66 3.18 2.66
C PRO A 17 6.22 4.25 1.65
N CYS A 18 7.06 5.27 1.44
CA CYS A 18 6.80 6.35 0.49
C CYS A 18 7.65 6.19 -0.76
N THR A 19 7.03 6.27 -1.93
CA THR A 19 7.73 6.42 -3.21
C THR A 19 8.07 7.89 -3.49
N PRO A 20 8.99 8.18 -4.43
CA PRO A 20 9.36 9.56 -4.78
C PRO A 20 8.21 10.43 -5.28
N ASP A 21 7.19 9.81 -5.88
CA ASP A 21 6.01 10.47 -6.44
C ASP A 21 4.78 10.44 -5.53
N MET A 22 4.92 9.89 -4.31
CA MET A 22 3.83 9.73 -3.33
C MET A 22 2.65 8.85 -3.79
N LEU A 23 2.80 8.12 -4.91
CA LEU A 23 1.81 7.17 -5.41
C LEU A 23 2.20 5.73 -5.08
N PRO A 24 1.24 4.84 -4.79
CA PRO A 24 1.56 3.43 -4.58
C PRO A 24 2.09 2.76 -5.86
N VAL A 25 2.77 1.64 -5.68
CA VAL A 25 3.16 0.74 -6.76
C VAL A 25 2.21 -0.45 -6.74
N MET A 26 1.39 -0.57 -7.77
CA MET A 26 0.39 -1.62 -7.94
C MET A 26 0.44 -2.20 -9.35
N GLY A 27 0.35 -3.53 -9.48
CA GLY A 27 0.31 -4.21 -10.77
C GLY A 27 1.31 -5.36 -10.89
N PRO A 28 1.41 -5.98 -12.08
CA PRO A 28 2.30 -7.13 -12.29
C PRO A 28 3.77 -6.72 -12.22
N ALA A 29 4.61 -7.57 -11.66
CA ALA A 29 6.04 -7.35 -11.63
C ALA A 29 6.63 -7.57 -13.04
N PRO A 30 7.34 -6.58 -13.63
CA PRO A 30 7.71 -6.63 -15.05
C PRO A 30 8.71 -7.73 -15.40
N ARG A 31 9.43 -8.27 -14.40
CA ARG A 31 10.48 -9.29 -14.59
C ARG A 31 10.15 -10.67 -14.00
N HIS A 32 8.98 -10.84 -13.38
CA HIS A 32 8.65 -12.08 -12.67
C HIS A 32 7.20 -12.47 -12.95
N ALA A 33 7.01 -13.50 -13.78
CA ALA A 33 5.68 -14.02 -14.09
C ALA A 33 4.96 -14.48 -12.81
N GLY A 34 3.70 -14.07 -12.65
CA GLY A 34 2.88 -14.42 -11.49
C GLY A 34 3.14 -13.60 -10.22
N LEU A 35 4.14 -12.71 -10.20
CA LEU A 35 4.38 -11.81 -9.07
C LEU A 35 3.64 -10.48 -9.26
N TRP A 36 3.07 -9.95 -8.18
CA TRP A 36 2.29 -8.72 -8.16
C TRP A 36 2.76 -7.78 -7.04
N PHE A 37 2.71 -6.49 -7.31
CA PHE A 37 3.06 -5.43 -6.38
C PHE A 37 1.82 -4.74 -5.82
N ASN A 38 1.89 -4.39 -4.53
CA ASN A 38 0.91 -3.56 -3.84
C ASN A 38 1.55 -2.94 -2.58
N PHE A 39 2.40 -1.93 -2.78
CA PHE A 39 3.13 -1.24 -1.71
C PHE A 39 3.24 0.26 -1.99
N GLY A 40 3.87 1.03 -1.10
CA GLY A 40 4.10 2.46 -1.33
C GLY A 40 2.95 3.38 -0.90
N HIS A 41 1.98 2.87 -0.13
CA HIS A 41 0.79 3.61 0.30
C HIS A 41 1.05 4.74 1.32
N SER A 42 2.31 5.04 1.64
CA SER A 42 2.70 6.17 2.48
C SER A 42 1.93 6.20 3.81
N HIS A 43 1.28 7.32 4.14
CA HIS A 43 0.45 7.48 5.34
C HIS A 43 -1.02 7.12 5.11
N GLN A 44 -1.39 6.72 3.89
CA GLN A 44 -2.78 6.48 3.46
C GLN A 44 -3.13 4.99 3.38
N GLY A 45 -2.21 4.08 3.77
CA GLY A 45 -2.41 2.65 3.64
C GLY A 45 -3.63 2.10 4.39
N PHE A 46 -3.99 2.68 5.54
CA PHE A 46 -5.18 2.23 6.28
C PHE A 46 -6.48 2.65 5.56
N THR A 47 -6.53 3.88 5.06
CA THR A 47 -7.67 4.42 4.32
C THR A 47 -7.85 3.71 2.98
N LEU A 48 -6.76 3.53 2.23
CA LEU A 48 -6.80 3.04 0.85
C LEU A 48 -6.64 1.52 0.73
N GLY A 49 -6.26 0.83 1.80
CA GLY A 49 -6.04 -0.63 1.79
C GLY A 49 -7.20 -1.42 1.16
N PRO A 50 -8.46 -1.20 1.54
CA PRO A 50 -9.60 -1.92 0.95
C PRO A 50 -9.75 -1.72 -0.56
N VAL A 51 -9.67 -0.47 -1.03
CA VAL A 51 -9.85 -0.15 -2.45
C VAL A 51 -8.64 -0.54 -3.29
N ALA A 52 -7.42 -0.46 -2.74
CA ALA A 52 -6.21 -0.96 -3.38
C ALA A 52 -6.23 -2.47 -3.56
N GLY A 53 -6.69 -3.21 -2.54
CA GLY A 53 -6.90 -4.66 -2.63
C GLY A 53 -7.93 -5.03 -3.69
N ARG A 54 -9.04 -4.29 -3.78
CA ARG A 54 -10.05 -4.49 -4.82
C ARG A 54 -9.48 -4.25 -6.22
N LEU A 55 -8.79 -3.12 -6.43
CA LEU A 55 -8.16 -2.80 -7.70
C LEU A 55 -7.16 -3.89 -8.14
N LEU A 56 -6.33 -4.36 -7.21
CA LEU A 56 -5.38 -5.44 -7.47
C LEU A 56 -6.09 -6.75 -7.87
N ALA A 57 -7.19 -7.09 -7.21
CA ALA A 57 -7.96 -8.28 -7.52
C ALA A 57 -8.60 -8.21 -8.92
N ASP A 58 -9.18 -7.06 -9.29
CA ASP A 58 -9.74 -6.85 -10.63
C ASP A 58 -8.64 -7.04 -11.70
N MET A 59 -7.46 -6.45 -11.50
CA MET A 59 -6.32 -6.62 -12.42
C MET A 59 -5.83 -8.07 -12.53
N ILE A 60 -5.75 -8.80 -11.41
CA ILE A 60 -5.32 -10.21 -11.39
C ILE A 60 -6.33 -11.10 -12.12
N ALA A 61 -7.63 -10.84 -11.96
CA ALA A 61 -8.70 -11.60 -12.58
C ALA A 61 -8.90 -11.26 -14.07
N GLY A 62 -8.30 -10.17 -14.57
CA GLY A 62 -8.56 -9.66 -15.92
C GLY A 62 -9.91 -8.97 -16.05
N GLU A 63 -10.51 -8.55 -14.93
CA GLU A 63 -11.77 -7.83 -14.88
C GLU A 63 -11.56 -6.33 -15.14
N PRO A 64 -12.61 -5.59 -15.58
CA PRO A 64 -12.55 -4.13 -15.68
C PRO A 64 -12.16 -3.50 -14.34
N PRO A 65 -11.02 -2.78 -14.26
CA PRO A 65 -10.57 -2.19 -13.00
C PRO A 65 -11.53 -1.09 -12.50
N LEU A 66 -11.71 -1.01 -11.17
CA LEU A 66 -12.51 0.05 -10.52
C LEU A 66 -12.10 1.48 -10.94
N VAL A 67 -10.81 1.69 -11.19
CA VAL A 67 -10.20 2.95 -11.66
C VAL A 67 -9.02 2.63 -12.59
N ASP A 68 -8.61 3.57 -13.44
CA ASP A 68 -7.42 3.39 -14.30
C ASP A 68 -6.17 3.09 -13.46
N PRO A 69 -5.55 1.90 -13.59
CA PRO A 69 -4.39 1.53 -12.78
C PRO A 69 -3.07 2.09 -13.34
N THR A 70 -3.08 2.70 -14.55
CA THR A 70 -1.88 3.15 -15.25
C THR A 70 -0.94 4.01 -14.39
N PRO A 71 -1.42 4.98 -13.58
CA PRO A 71 -0.55 5.80 -12.74
C PRO A 71 0.21 5.02 -11.65
N TYR A 72 -0.28 3.84 -11.27
CA TYR A 72 0.28 3.04 -10.17
C TYR A 72 1.22 1.95 -10.65
N ARG A 73 1.34 1.78 -11.96
CA ARG A 73 2.11 0.70 -12.56
C ARG A 73 3.60 0.77 -12.20
N PRO A 74 4.29 -0.37 -12.03
CA PRO A 74 5.72 -0.39 -11.70
C PRO A 74 6.61 0.23 -12.78
N GLU A 75 6.20 0.12 -14.06
CA GLU A 75 6.97 0.59 -15.22
C GLU A 75 7.18 2.11 -15.25
N ARG A 76 6.47 2.87 -14.42
CA ARG A 76 6.66 4.33 -14.31
C ARG A 76 8.04 4.74 -13.80
N PHE A 77 8.80 3.82 -13.20
CA PHE A 77 10.15 4.05 -12.68
C PHE A 77 11.27 3.48 -13.55
N GLY A 78 10.95 2.84 -14.68
CA GLY A 78 11.92 2.22 -15.59
C GLY A 78 12.05 0.70 -15.48
#